data_AF-A0A1G5YU91-F1
#
_entry.id   AF-A0A1G5YU91-F1
#
_cell.length_a   1.000
_cell.length_b   1.000
_cell.length_c   1.000
_cell.angle_alpha   90.00
_cell.angle_beta   90.00
_cell.angle_gamma   90.00
#
_symmetry.space_group_name_H-M   'P 1'
#
loop_
_entity.id
_entity.type
_entity.pdbx_description
1 polymer ?
#
loop_
_entity_poly.entity_id
_entity_poly.type
_entity_poly.pdbx_seq_one_letter_code
_entity_poly.pdbx_strand_id
1 'polypeptide(L)' 'MTLPSPMLASAFVLAVASALALRSMVVNAGRRWLVWVRGERNRRTDTKTQG' A
#
# COMPACT_ATOMS: atom_id res chain seq x y z
N MET A 1 5.32 33.39 23.65
CA MET A 1 5.70 31.97 23.41
C MET A 1 4.43 31.14 23.40
N THR A 2 3.98 30.68 22.25
CA THR A 2 2.82 29.78 22.10
C THR A 2 3.26 28.35 22.34
N LEU A 3 2.91 27.78 23.49
CA LEU A 3 3.16 26.37 23.78
C LEU A 3 2.27 25.52 22.87
N PRO A 4 2.82 24.64 22.02
CA PRO A 4 2.02 23.78 21.18
C PRO A 4 1.17 22.88 22.09
N SER A 5 -0.15 23.00 21.98
CA SER A 5 -1.08 22.20 22.77
C SER A 5 -0.85 20.71 22.45
N PRO A 6 -0.57 19.86 23.45
CA PRO A 6 -0.28 18.44 23.24
C PRO A 6 -1.44 17.70 22.54
N MET A 7 -2.68 18.19 22.67
CA MET A 7 -3.82 17.63 21.93
C MET A 7 -3.70 17.81 20.42
N LEU A 8 -3.22 18.97 19.94
CA LEU A 8 -3.04 19.21 18.51
C LEU A 8 -1.94 18.31 17.95
N ALA A 9 -0.86 18.09 18.72
CA ALA A 9 0.20 17.18 18.34
C ALA A 9 -0.30 15.73 18.22
N SER A 10 -1.07 15.23 19.20
CA SER A 10 -1.63 13.88 19.14
C SER A 10 -2.61 13.70 17.99
N ALA A 11 -3.48 14.67 17.74
CA ALA A 11 -4.40 14.63 16.61
C ALA A 11 -3.66 14.59 15.26
N PHE A 12 -2.59 15.36 15.13
CA PHE A 12 -1.77 15.37 13.92
C PHE A 12 -1.05 14.02 13.69
N VAL A 13 -0.49 13.44 14.75
CA VAL A 13 0.15 12.12 14.68
C VAL A 13 -0.86 11.02 14.29
N LEU A 14 -2.06 11.05 14.84
CA LEU A 14 -3.15 10.13 14.47
C LEU A 14 -3.57 10.29 13.00
N ALA A 15 -3.69 11.53 12.52
CA ALA A 15 -4.02 11.82 11.12
C ALA A 15 -2.93 11.32 10.15
N VAL A 16 -1.65 11.54 10.48
CA VAL A 16 -0.53 11.07 9.67
C VAL A 16 -0.43 9.54 9.69
N ALA A 17 -0.62 8.91 10.85
CA ALA A 17 -0.57 7.45 10.99
C ALA A 17 -1.68 6.76 10.18
N SER A 18 -2.91 7.30 10.21
CA SER A 18 -4.03 6.75 9.43
C SER A 18 -3.84 6.95 7.93
N ALA A 19 -3.35 8.12 7.49
CA ALA A 19 -3.01 8.35 6.09
C ALA A 19 -1.91 7.40 5.59
N LEU A 20 -0.89 7.14 6.43
CA LEU A 20 0.20 6.22 6.10
C LEU A 20 -0.29 4.76 6.04
N ALA A 21 -1.17 4.35 6.96
CA ALA A 21 -1.76 3.02 6.96
C ALA A 21 -2.60 2.77 5.70
N LEU A 22 -3.42 3.73 5.29
CA LEU A 22 -4.19 3.66 4.05
C LEU A 22 -3.27 3.58 2.81
N ARG A 23 -2.24 4.44 2.75
CA ARG A 23 -1.21 4.39 1.69
C ARG A 23 -0.52 3.03 1.62
N SER A 24 -0.14 2.48 2.77
CA SER A 24 0.52 1.19 2.86
C SER A 24 -0.40 0.06 2.38
N MET A 25 -1.67 0.06 2.77
CA MET A 25 -2.65 -0.90 2.27
C MET A 25 -2.88 -0.78 0.76
N VAL A 26 -3.00 0.42 0.21
CA VAL A 26 -3.18 0.64 -1.24
C VAL A 26 -1.95 0.15 -2.02
N VAL A 27 -0.74 0.48 -1.54
CA VAL A 27 0.50 0.01 -2.17
C VAL A 27 0.62 -1.50 -2.06
N ASN A 28 0.32 -2.09 -0.89
CA ASN A 28 0.38 -3.53 -0.70
C ASN A 28 -0.66 -4.28 -1.54
N ALA A 29 -1.89 -3.76 -1.64
CA ALA A 29 -2.93 -4.30 -2.51
C ALA A 29 -2.54 -4.20 -4.00
N GLY A 30 -1.99 -3.07 -4.42
CA GLY A 30 -1.47 -2.88 -5.78
C GLY A 30 -0.31 -3.80 -6.12
N ARG A 31 0.64 -4.01 -5.19
CA ARG A 31 1.75 -4.97 -5.37
C ARG A 31 1.24 -6.40 -5.43
N ARG A 32 0.29 -6.78 -4.59
CA ARG A 32 -0.30 -8.12 -4.57
C ARG A 32 -1.05 -8.40 -5.87
N TRP A 33 -1.78 -7.40 -6.40
CA TRP A 33 -2.44 -7.50 -7.71
C TRP A 33 -1.43 -7.59 -8.86
N LEU A 34 -0.38 -6.77 -8.87
CA LEU A 34 0.69 -6.84 -9.86
C LEU A 34 1.44 -8.17 -9.84
N VAL A 35 1.72 -8.73 -8.65
CA VAL A 35 2.36 -10.05 -8.51
C VAL A 35 1.44 -11.15 -9.03
N TRP A 36 0.14 -11.07 -8.74
CA TRP A 36 -0.84 -12.03 -9.22
C TRP A 36 -1.02 -11.97 -10.75
N VAL A 37 -1.18 -10.76 -11.31
CA VAL A 37 -1.25 -10.54 -12.77
C VAL A 37 0.03 -10.98 -13.46
N ARG A 38 1.20 -10.73 -12.86
CA ARG A 38 2.47 -11.18 -13.44
C ARG A 38 2.63 -12.70 -13.35
N GLY A 39 2.20 -13.34 -12.27
CA GLY A 39 2.19 -14.79 -12.12
C GLY A 39 1.25 -15.47 -13.12
N GLU A 40 0.04 -14.96 -13.28
CA GLU A 40 -0.94 -15.46 -14.24
C GLU A 40 -0.48 -15.25 -15.69
N ARG A 41 0.08 -14.07 -16.00
CA ARG A 41 0.67 -13.80 -17.31
C ARG A 41 1.84 -14.75 -17.61
N ASN A 42 2.70 -15.02 -16.63
CA ASN A 42 3.83 -15.92 -16.79
C ASN A 42 3.36 -17.37 -17.01
N ARG A 43 2.33 -17.80 -16.28
CA ARG A 43 1.69 -19.11 -16.44
C ARG A 43 1.08 -19.28 -17.83
N ARG A 44 0.40 -18.24 -18.36
CA ARG A 44 -0.17 -18.25 -19.72
C ARG A 44 0.88 -18.29 -20.83
N THR A 45 2.03 -17.63 -20.64
CA THR A 45 3.14 -17.70 -21.61
C THR A 45 3.80 -19.07 -21.58
N ASP A 46 3.98 -19.67 -20.41
CA ASP A 46 4.58 -21.01 -20.29
C ASP A 46 3.73 -22.08 -21.01
N THR A 47 2.40 -22.03 -20.83
CA THR A 47 1.46 -22.92 -21.54
C THR A 47 1.41 -22.70 -23.05
N LYS A 48 1.78 -21.52 -23.55
CA LYS A 48 1.81 -21.21 -24.99
C LYS A 48 3.15 -21.58 -25.63
N THR A 49 4.18 -21.78 -24.82
CA THR A 49 5.53 -22.17 -25.28
C THR A 49 5.74 -23.69 -25.18
N GLN A 50 4.91 -24.37 -24.39
CA GLN A 50 4.86 -25.84 -24.27
C GLN A 50 3.77 -26.50 -25.13
N GLY A 51 3.03 -25.74 -25.93
CA GLY A 51 1.99 -26.23 -26.86
C GLY A 51 2.43 -26.13 -28.31
#